data_AF-A0A812UYV7-F1
#
_entry.id   AF-A0A812UYV7-F1
#
_cell.length_a   1.000
_cell.length_b   1.000
_cell.length_c   1.000
_cell.angle_alpha   90.00
_cell.angle_beta   90.00
_cell.angle_gamma   90.00
#
_symmetry.space_group_name_H-M   'P 1'
#
loop_
_entity.id
_entity.type
_entity.pdbx_description
1 polymer ?
#
loop_
_entity_poly.entity_id
_entity_poly.type
_entity_poly.pdbx_seq_one_letter_code
_entity_poly.pdbx_strand_id
1 'polypeptide(L)'
;MSWKWFGAGFLVGATTVYLLTQGQYAQWLSSQRDRLKQVSYSFVRDGPYIQESIPIGTSSGSAGLPPEEAPLATPGPSPEAEATSPGRPISSCPELSSAFRWGWDVACNAWKVKDETCELFNASKMSNNASLFLEVATRSADKSYHPNLARLQMRLIEAIQENRPLRVLTMGPSNTVGNGCNKRSDMYWTSALQKLSKLENSQLQLDVIKGARAATPFKFTWSSILREYEKDTTLDVILCDYAVTGIDVENNRHQLFVMNAHVQNWKRPPAILFLETFTQRVMISMEEVPWENLDACTYSNAMEEFDPFFPVLRSLSIPMLSYPDIACALPHLGHRSSSQNGIPFLFTYKGEGNHHYGCGVHFIQAQAIYLFLLQLLQLACIKGFAATMQAALASEAELKMQLKDQHFSLEDKCKMSLITYLAYSGHMNFLAIVANNSKWSFGADRPGKFGWIANYVDEAGRTDSNLPGRVKAPRPASRYPQYDGLGPKEIVFIVKLNLGLVIMEFLSTYQNIGSIWCQVEDMSGKVVSEPLQLDGLWSTKVSLANSATLNANTSRVRDAAVRCTCEEEKKFKLLSVSAC
;
A
#
# COMPACT_ATOMS: atom_id res chain seq x y z
N MET A 1 -2.34 63.34 -9.50
CA MET A 1 -1.07 62.63 -9.69
C MET A 1 -1.29 61.15 -9.42
N SER A 2 -0.68 60.30 -10.24
CA SER A 2 -1.12 58.96 -10.65
C SER A 2 -1.04 57.83 -9.60
N TRP A 3 -2.17 57.15 -9.35
CA TRP A 3 -2.28 55.80 -8.74
C TRP A 3 -2.11 54.64 -9.74
N LYS A 4 -1.72 54.91 -11.00
CA LYS A 4 -1.64 53.89 -12.07
C LYS A 4 -0.36 53.05 -12.11
N TRP A 5 0.62 53.31 -11.24
CA TRP A 5 1.93 52.62 -11.29
C TRP A 5 2.08 51.42 -10.35
N PHE A 6 1.22 51.24 -9.34
CA PHE A 6 1.34 50.10 -8.41
C PHE A 6 0.71 48.79 -8.94
N GLY A 7 -0.26 48.87 -9.86
CA GLY A 7 -0.91 47.67 -10.43
C GLY A 7 -0.07 46.91 -11.46
N ALA A 8 0.85 47.58 -12.16
CA ALA A 8 1.67 46.95 -13.20
C ALA A 8 2.81 46.09 -12.63
N GLY A 9 3.40 46.49 -11.49
CA GLY A 9 4.49 45.74 -10.86
C GLY A 9 4.05 44.37 -10.30
N PHE A 10 2.83 44.28 -9.78
CA PHE A 10 2.30 43.03 -9.21
C PHE A 10 1.92 42.01 -10.30
N LEU A 11 1.39 42.47 -11.44
CA LEU A 11 1.10 41.62 -12.59
C LEU A 11 2.37 41.09 -13.27
N VAL A 12 3.42 41.90 -13.38
CA VAL A 12 4.70 41.45 -13.97
C VAL A 12 5.43 40.47 -13.04
N GLY A 13 5.41 40.70 -11.72
CA GLY A 13 5.99 39.79 -10.73
C GLY A 13 5.30 38.41 -10.69
N ALA A 14 3.96 38.40 -10.67
CA ALA A 14 3.19 37.15 -10.68
C ALA A 14 3.33 36.36 -11.99
N THR A 15 3.40 37.06 -13.14
CA THR A 15 3.59 36.41 -14.45
C THR A 15 5.00 35.85 -14.61
N THR A 16 6.02 36.51 -14.03
CA THR A 16 7.42 36.04 -14.07
C THR A 16 7.62 34.80 -13.20
N VAL A 17 7.04 34.75 -11.99
CA VAL A 17 7.06 33.56 -11.13
C VAL A 17 6.24 32.40 -11.75
N TYR A 18 5.14 32.73 -12.45
CA TYR A 18 4.33 31.75 -13.18
C TYR A 18 5.07 31.13 -14.37
N LEU A 19 5.82 31.93 -15.15
CA LEU A 19 6.63 31.44 -16.27
C LEU A 19 7.88 30.66 -15.80
N LEU A 20 8.48 31.04 -14.67
CA LEU A 20 9.63 30.33 -14.10
C LEU A 20 9.26 28.94 -13.56
N THR A 21 8.09 28.78 -12.93
CA THR A 21 7.64 27.49 -12.38
C THR A 21 7.12 26.53 -13.46
N GLN A 22 6.43 27.04 -14.49
CA GLN A 22 6.10 26.27 -15.69
C GLN A 22 7.37 25.86 -16.45
N GLY A 23 8.36 26.76 -16.54
CA GLY A 23 9.66 26.48 -17.15
C GLY A 23 10.43 25.37 -16.42
N GLN A 24 10.46 25.40 -15.08
CA GLN A 24 11.12 24.37 -14.27
C GLN A 24 10.43 23.01 -14.37
N TYR A 25 9.09 22.97 -14.37
CA TYR A 25 8.35 21.72 -14.55
C TYR A 25 8.49 21.17 -15.96
N ALA A 26 8.43 22.02 -17.00
CA ALA A 26 8.67 21.61 -18.38
C ALA A 26 10.13 21.18 -18.63
N GLN A 27 11.11 21.83 -17.98
CA GLN A 27 12.52 21.42 -18.02
C GLN A 27 12.73 20.10 -17.28
N TRP A 28 12.06 19.88 -16.15
CA TRP A 28 12.09 18.59 -15.45
C TRP A 28 11.47 17.49 -16.31
N LEU A 29 10.28 17.69 -16.88
CA LEU A 29 9.64 16.75 -17.81
C LEU A 29 10.48 16.49 -19.07
N SER A 30 11.11 17.52 -19.64
CA SER A 30 12.05 17.37 -20.75
C SER A 30 13.28 16.56 -20.33
N SER A 31 13.82 16.82 -19.14
CA SER A 31 14.96 16.06 -18.60
C SER A 31 14.59 14.60 -18.34
N GLN A 32 13.37 14.31 -17.86
CA GLN A 32 12.88 12.94 -17.71
C GLN A 32 12.70 12.28 -19.08
N ARG A 33 12.12 12.98 -20.07
CA ARG A 33 11.99 12.51 -21.45
C ARG A 33 13.34 12.22 -22.09
N ASP A 34 14.34 13.07 -21.88
CA ASP A 34 15.69 12.91 -22.44
C ASP A 34 16.46 11.78 -21.73
N ARG A 35 16.26 11.58 -20.42
CA ARG A 35 16.77 10.41 -19.69
C ARG A 35 16.15 9.11 -20.19
N LEU A 36 14.83 9.08 -20.36
CA LEU A 36 14.12 7.92 -20.92
C LEU A 36 14.64 7.58 -22.34
N LYS A 37 14.87 8.60 -23.18
CA LYS A 37 15.50 8.40 -24.50
C LYS A 37 16.93 7.88 -24.39
N GLN A 38 17.75 8.37 -23.45
CA GLN A 38 19.12 7.89 -23.27
C GLN A 38 19.19 6.44 -22.80
N VAL A 39 18.27 6.00 -21.93
CA VAL A 39 18.17 4.60 -21.49
C VAL A 39 17.75 3.69 -22.65
N SER A 40 16.79 4.10 -23.48
CA SER A 40 16.40 3.34 -24.69
C SER A 40 17.51 3.24 -25.74
N TYR A 41 18.39 4.24 -25.85
CA TYR A 41 19.51 4.24 -26.82
C TYR A 41 20.74 3.47 -26.35
N SER A 42 20.95 3.32 -25.04
CA SER A 42 22.15 2.66 -24.48
C SER A 42 22.06 1.13 -24.45
N PHE A 43 20.88 0.55 -24.61
CA PHE A 43 20.69 -0.92 -24.65
C PHE A 43 20.64 -1.54 -26.06
N VAL A 44 20.67 -0.73 -27.13
CA VAL A 44 20.56 -1.22 -28.52
C VAL A 44 21.93 -1.49 -29.18
N ARG A 45 23.06 -1.29 -28.48
CA ARG A 45 24.38 -1.63 -29.03
C ARG A 45 25.29 -2.34 -28.03
N ASP A 46 25.61 -3.57 -28.40
CA ASP A 46 26.79 -4.36 -28.07
C ASP A 46 26.97 -4.86 -26.63
N GLY A 47 26.87 -6.19 -26.48
CA GLY A 47 27.37 -6.93 -25.33
C GLY A 47 27.70 -8.38 -25.71
N PRO A 48 28.98 -8.79 -25.72
CA PRO A 48 29.40 -10.12 -26.16
C PRO A 48 29.16 -11.19 -25.09
N TYR A 49 28.99 -12.42 -25.55
CA TYR A 49 29.01 -13.65 -24.77
C TYR A 49 30.32 -13.74 -23.96
N ILE A 50 30.23 -13.75 -22.63
CA ILE A 50 31.32 -14.22 -21.74
C ILE A 50 30.81 -15.45 -21.01
N GLN A 51 31.48 -16.56 -21.28
CA GLN A 51 31.28 -17.87 -20.68
C GLN A 51 32.37 -18.04 -19.62
N GLU A 52 32.02 -17.88 -18.34
CA GLU A 52 32.92 -18.19 -17.23
C GLU A 52 32.41 -19.37 -16.40
N SER A 53 33.27 -20.37 -16.31
CA SER A 53 33.11 -21.60 -15.53
C SER A 53 33.49 -21.38 -14.07
N ILE A 54 32.61 -21.77 -13.14
CA ILE A 54 32.85 -21.78 -11.69
C ILE A 54 33.51 -23.12 -11.29
N PRO A 55 34.61 -23.13 -10.51
CA PRO A 55 35.15 -24.36 -9.95
C PRO A 55 34.46 -24.73 -8.64
N ILE A 56 34.13 -26.02 -8.51
CA ILE A 56 33.60 -26.66 -7.30
C ILE A 56 34.76 -26.92 -6.34
N GLY A 57 34.75 -26.26 -5.18
CA GLY A 57 35.66 -26.54 -4.07
C GLY A 57 34.96 -27.35 -2.98
N THR A 58 35.32 -28.62 -2.86
CA THR A 58 34.96 -29.49 -1.74
C THR A 58 35.90 -29.25 -0.56
N SER A 59 35.37 -28.97 0.64
CA SER A 59 36.13 -29.11 1.88
C SER A 59 35.37 -29.98 2.88
N SER A 60 36.09 -30.99 3.36
CA SER A 60 35.67 -32.02 4.30
C SER A 60 36.45 -31.90 5.61
N GLY A 61 35.80 -32.25 6.71
CA GLY A 61 36.42 -32.60 7.99
C GLY A 61 36.19 -31.54 9.07
N SER A 62 36.08 -31.86 10.35
CA SER A 62 36.11 -33.12 11.08
C SER A 62 35.48 -32.85 12.46
N ALA A 63 34.96 -33.91 13.08
CA ALA A 63 34.28 -33.92 14.37
C ALA A 63 35.19 -33.58 15.56
N GLY A 64 34.57 -33.04 16.62
CA GLY A 64 35.12 -32.91 17.96
C GLY A 64 34.00 -32.94 19.00
N LEU A 65 33.84 -34.07 19.68
CA LEU A 65 33.01 -34.24 20.89
C LEU A 65 33.79 -33.73 22.11
N PRO A 66 33.08 -33.34 23.19
CA PRO A 66 33.34 -34.00 24.47
C PRO A 66 32.06 -34.36 25.26
N PRO A 67 32.20 -35.24 26.27
CA PRO A 67 31.09 -35.82 27.05
C PRO A 67 30.79 -35.00 28.32
N GLU A 68 29.61 -35.15 28.90
CA GLU A 68 29.39 -35.80 30.21
C GLU A 68 27.93 -35.66 30.70
N GLU A 69 27.52 -36.69 31.43
CA GLU A 69 26.17 -37.00 31.89
C GLU A 69 25.73 -36.21 33.14
N ALA A 70 24.41 -35.99 33.27
CA ALA A 70 23.74 -35.80 34.57
C ALA A 70 22.23 -36.15 34.43
N PRO A 71 21.54 -36.54 35.52
CA PRO A 71 20.56 -37.63 35.50
C PRO A 71 19.09 -37.24 35.25
N LEU A 72 18.34 -38.28 34.87
CA LEU A 72 16.91 -38.31 34.59
C LEU A 72 16.05 -37.63 35.67
N ALA A 73 15.18 -36.72 35.21
CA ALA A 73 13.94 -36.36 35.89
C ALA A 73 12.76 -37.02 35.16
N THR A 74 12.02 -37.87 35.86
CA THR A 74 10.73 -38.45 35.42
C THR A 74 9.65 -37.37 35.28
N PRO A 75 8.96 -37.24 34.14
CA PRO A 75 7.77 -36.42 34.04
C PRO A 75 6.54 -37.19 34.56
N GLY A 76 5.75 -36.55 35.41
CA GLY A 76 4.42 -37.01 35.81
C GLY A 76 3.42 -36.97 34.64
N PRO A 77 2.27 -37.64 34.77
CA PRO A 77 1.32 -37.82 33.67
C PRO A 77 0.67 -36.48 33.27
N SER A 78 0.93 -36.05 32.03
CA SER A 78 0.16 -34.99 31.37
C SER A 78 -1.24 -35.47 31.02
N PRO A 79 -2.25 -34.58 31.06
CA PRO A 79 -3.63 -34.91 30.73
C PRO A 79 -3.77 -35.27 29.25
N GLU A 80 -4.61 -36.26 28.98
CA GLU A 80 -4.95 -36.79 27.66
C GLU A 80 -5.27 -35.66 26.67
N ALA A 81 -4.36 -35.46 25.70
CA ALA A 81 -4.67 -34.70 24.51
C ALA A 81 -5.58 -35.56 23.64
N GLU A 82 -6.80 -35.07 23.36
CA GLU A 82 -7.67 -35.62 22.32
C GLU A 82 -6.86 -35.71 21.02
N ALA A 83 -6.64 -36.95 20.58
CA ALA A 83 -5.98 -37.25 19.32
C ALA A 83 -6.86 -36.75 18.18
N THR A 84 -6.51 -35.58 17.64
CA THR A 84 -6.97 -35.14 16.33
C THR A 84 -6.64 -36.22 15.31
N SER A 85 -7.67 -36.71 14.63
CA SER A 85 -7.58 -37.72 13.58
C SER A 85 -6.44 -37.37 12.61
N PRO A 86 -5.54 -38.32 12.27
CA PRO A 86 -4.47 -38.06 11.32
C PRO A 86 -5.09 -37.64 9.99
N GLY A 87 -4.76 -36.44 9.53
CA GLY A 87 -5.23 -35.88 8.27
C GLY A 87 -4.97 -36.85 7.13
N ARG A 88 -5.89 -36.92 6.16
CA ARG A 88 -5.73 -37.72 4.93
C ARG A 88 -4.32 -37.47 4.36
N PRO A 89 -3.52 -38.51 4.08
CA PRO A 89 -2.26 -38.32 3.37
C PRO A 89 -2.56 -37.67 2.02
N ILE A 90 -1.95 -36.50 1.77
CA ILE A 90 -2.02 -35.81 0.49
C ILE A 90 -1.31 -36.71 -0.52
N SER A 91 -2.08 -37.47 -1.30
CA SER A 91 -1.54 -38.50 -2.19
C SER A 91 -0.84 -37.95 -3.44
N SER A 92 -0.94 -36.64 -3.70
CA SER A 92 -0.34 -35.97 -4.86
C SER A 92 -0.06 -34.51 -4.56
N CYS A 93 1.11 -34.02 -4.95
CA CYS A 93 1.43 -32.60 -4.88
C CYS A 93 0.48 -31.77 -5.76
N PRO A 94 0.22 -30.50 -5.39
CA PRO A 94 -0.69 -29.67 -6.16
C PRO A 94 -0.21 -29.46 -7.60
N GLU A 95 -1.16 -29.28 -8.53
CA GLU A 95 -0.94 -28.99 -9.94
C GLU A 95 -1.40 -27.57 -10.29
N LEU A 96 -0.65 -26.89 -11.16
CA LEU A 96 -0.92 -25.51 -11.56
C LEU A 96 -2.10 -25.35 -12.55
N SER A 97 -2.63 -26.43 -13.12
CA SER A 97 -3.38 -26.40 -14.39
C SER A 97 -4.85 -25.95 -14.29
N SER A 98 -5.57 -26.32 -13.24
CA SER A 98 -7.03 -26.17 -13.17
C SER A 98 -7.48 -24.74 -12.89
N ALA A 99 -6.86 -24.07 -11.92
CA ALA A 99 -7.19 -22.69 -11.54
C ALA A 99 -6.70 -21.68 -12.58
N PHE A 100 -5.58 -21.98 -13.26
CA PHE A 100 -4.98 -21.06 -14.21
C PHE A 100 -5.93 -20.72 -15.36
N ARG A 101 -6.74 -21.66 -15.84
CA ARG A 101 -7.63 -21.43 -16.99
C ARG A 101 -8.97 -20.78 -16.61
N TRP A 102 -9.26 -20.67 -15.32
CA TRP A 102 -10.55 -20.16 -14.88
C TRP A 102 -10.71 -18.68 -15.21
N GLY A 103 -11.94 -18.29 -15.57
CA GLY A 103 -12.41 -16.91 -15.54
C GLY A 103 -11.84 -15.96 -16.60
N TRP A 104 -10.91 -16.38 -17.45
CA TRP A 104 -10.36 -15.53 -18.52
C TRP A 104 -11.44 -15.00 -19.47
N ASP A 105 -12.34 -15.87 -19.96
CA ASP A 105 -13.43 -15.43 -20.84
C ASP A 105 -14.35 -14.42 -20.17
N VAL A 106 -14.65 -14.63 -18.88
CA VAL A 106 -15.47 -13.70 -18.10
C VAL A 106 -14.71 -12.38 -17.90
N ALA A 107 -13.41 -12.43 -17.60
CA ALA A 107 -12.57 -11.24 -17.40
C ALA A 107 -12.49 -10.38 -18.64
N CYS A 108 -12.25 -11.01 -19.79
CA CYS A 108 -12.12 -10.33 -21.08
C CYS A 108 -13.44 -9.72 -21.55
N ASN A 109 -14.59 -10.32 -21.17
CA ASN A 109 -15.93 -9.87 -21.57
C ASN A 109 -16.69 -9.08 -20.49
N ALA A 110 -16.10 -8.86 -19.30
CA ALA A 110 -16.80 -8.24 -18.17
C ALA A 110 -17.19 -6.76 -18.38
N TRP A 111 -16.64 -6.11 -19.41
CA TRP A 111 -16.83 -4.69 -19.68
C TRP A 111 -17.53 -4.45 -21.03
N LYS A 112 -18.40 -3.42 -21.08
CA LYS A 112 -19.15 -3.05 -22.29
C LYS A 112 -18.25 -2.56 -23.43
N VAL A 113 -17.05 -2.08 -23.10
CA VAL A 113 -15.95 -1.80 -24.03
C VAL A 113 -14.93 -2.90 -23.75
N LYS A 114 -14.67 -3.77 -24.72
CA LYS A 114 -13.75 -4.92 -24.57
C LYS A 114 -12.50 -4.54 -23.78
N ASP A 115 -12.14 -5.33 -22.76
CA ASP A 115 -10.92 -5.09 -21.98
C ASP A 115 -9.71 -5.61 -22.77
N GLU A 116 -9.06 -4.69 -23.47
CA GLU A 116 -7.92 -4.95 -24.35
C GLU A 116 -6.74 -5.61 -23.63
N THR A 117 -6.55 -5.36 -22.32
CA THR A 117 -5.47 -6.03 -21.56
C THR A 117 -5.65 -7.53 -21.57
N CYS A 118 -6.89 -7.98 -21.39
CA CYS A 118 -7.20 -9.40 -21.35
C CYS A 118 -7.06 -10.03 -22.76
N GLU A 119 -7.44 -9.30 -23.81
CA GLU A 119 -7.20 -9.73 -25.19
C GLU A 119 -5.70 -9.88 -25.51
N LEU A 120 -4.87 -8.91 -25.09
CA LEU A 120 -3.41 -8.99 -25.25
C LEU A 120 -2.80 -10.13 -24.44
N PHE A 121 -3.28 -10.34 -23.21
CA PHE A 121 -2.83 -11.46 -22.40
C PHE A 121 -3.17 -12.80 -23.06
N ASN A 122 -4.39 -12.94 -23.60
CA ASN A 122 -4.79 -14.13 -24.35
C ASN A 122 -3.98 -14.33 -25.64
N ALA A 123 -3.66 -13.25 -26.35
CA ALA A 123 -2.80 -13.26 -27.53
C ALA A 123 -1.32 -13.52 -27.21
N SER A 124 -0.91 -13.30 -25.95
CA SER A 124 0.42 -13.66 -25.47
C SER A 124 0.58 -15.17 -25.33
N LYS A 125 1.82 -15.65 -25.22
CA LYS A 125 2.10 -17.04 -24.83
C LYS A 125 1.80 -17.32 -23.36
N MET A 126 1.62 -16.29 -22.53
CA MET A 126 1.44 -16.43 -21.09
C MET A 126 0.09 -17.07 -20.74
N SER A 127 -1.01 -16.72 -21.44
CA SER A 127 -2.37 -17.24 -21.17
C SER A 127 -2.50 -18.76 -21.19
N ASN A 128 -1.60 -19.45 -21.88
CA ASN A 128 -1.59 -20.91 -22.00
C ASN A 128 -0.40 -21.56 -21.27
N ASN A 129 0.44 -20.76 -20.60
CA ASN A 129 1.65 -21.23 -19.94
C ASN A 129 1.83 -20.54 -18.58
N ALA A 130 1.30 -21.17 -17.53
CA ALA A 130 1.40 -20.67 -16.15
C ALA A 130 2.86 -20.47 -15.68
N SER A 131 3.78 -21.34 -16.12
CA SER A 131 5.19 -21.21 -15.76
C SER A 131 5.82 -19.96 -16.35
N LEU A 132 5.60 -19.69 -17.65
CA LEU A 132 6.07 -18.46 -18.30
C LEU A 132 5.44 -17.22 -17.65
N PHE A 133 4.14 -17.28 -17.35
CA PHE A 133 3.44 -16.19 -16.68
C PHE A 133 4.08 -15.87 -15.31
N LEU A 134 4.36 -16.88 -14.50
CA LEU A 134 5.01 -16.70 -13.19
C LEU A 134 6.47 -16.27 -13.32
N GLU A 135 7.22 -16.80 -14.29
CA GLU A 135 8.61 -16.40 -14.57
C GLU A 135 8.70 -14.89 -14.82
N VAL A 136 7.79 -14.37 -15.66
CA VAL A 136 7.68 -12.94 -15.95
C VAL A 136 7.20 -12.16 -14.70
N ALA A 137 6.11 -12.60 -14.07
CA ALA A 137 5.52 -11.89 -12.93
C ALA A 137 6.46 -11.81 -11.72
N THR A 138 7.32 -12.80 -11.50
CA THR A 138 8.26 -12.86 -10.37
C THR A 138 9.61 -12.23 -10.67
N ARG A 139 9.81 -11.72 -11.90
CA ARG A 139 11.10 -11.19 -12.38
C ARG A 139 12.25 -12.18 -12.20
N SER A 140 12.02 -13.48 -12.39
CA SER A 140 13.05 -14.48 -12.11
C SER A 140 14.29 -14.37 -13.00
N ALA A 141 14.20 -13.65 -14.12
CA ALA A 141 15.35 -13.34 -14.98
C ALA A 141 16.25 -12.22 -14.43
N ASP A 142 15.75 -11.38 -13.51
CA ASP A 142 16.51 -10.31 -12.88
C ASP A 142 17.46 -10.89 -11.82
N LYS A 143 18.71 -11.11 -12.22
CA LYS A 143 19.76 -11.66 -11.34
C LYS A 143 20.10 -10.76 -10.15
N SER A 144 19.64 -9.52 -10.11
CA SER A 144 19.85 -8.64 -8.95
C SER A 144 18.78 -8.84 -7.86
N TYR A 145 17.67 -9.50 -8.19
CA TYR A 145 16.53 -9.66 -7.30
C TYR A 145 16.34 -11.12 -6.88
N HIS A 146 16.67 -11.40 -5.62
CA HIS A 146 16.54 -12.72 -5.01
C HIS A 146 15.65 -12.64 -3.78
N PRO A 147 14.33 -12.76 -3.93
CA PRO A 147 13.42 -12.67 -2.80
C PRO A 147 13.58 -13.87 -1.87
N ASN A 148 13.48 -13.62 -0.57
CA ASN A 148 13.46 -14.64 0.47
C ASN A 148 12.02 -15.16 0.61
N LEU A 149 11.82 -16.41 0.18
CA LEU A 149 10.51 -17.06 0.17
C LEU A 149 10.23 -17.89 1.42
N ALA A 150 11.19 -17.95 2.35
CA ALA A 150 11.15 -18.82 3.52
C ALA A 150 9.87 -18.65 4.33
N ARG A 151 9.55 -17.43 4.75
CA ARG A 151 8.35 -17.18 5.55
C ARG A 151 7.07 -17.54 4.83
N LEU A 152 6.98 -17.23 3.54
CA LEU A 152 5.79 -17.52 2.75
C LEU A 152 5.58 -19.04 2.64
N GLN A 153 6.67 -19.79 2.41
CA GLN A 153 6.65 -21.26 2.41
C GLN A 153 6.24 -21.81 3.78
N MET A 154 6.79 -21.29 4.88
CA MET A 154 6.40 -21.72 6.24
C MET A 154 4.90 -21.55 6.46
N ARG A 155 4.34 -20.37 6.15
CA ARG A 155 2.93 -20.07 6.39
C ARG A 155 2.00 -20.90 5.50
N LEU A 156 2.40 -21.17 4.26
CA LEU A 156 1.67 -22.10 3.37
C LEU A 156 1.67 -23.53 3.94
N ILE A 157 2.82 -24.04 4.36
CA ILE A 157 2.93 -25.40 4.91
C ILE A 157 2.12 -25.53 6.21
N GLU A 158 2.23 -24.56 7.12
CA GLU A 158 1.48 -24.54 8.38
C GLU A 158 -0.04 -24.58 8.13
N ALA A 159 -0.55 -23.73 7.22
CA ALA A 159 -1.99 -23.72 6.90
C ALA A 159 -2.48 -25.08 6.36
N ILE A 160 -1.67 -25.74 5.53
CA ILE A 160 -1.98 -27.08 5.00
C ILE A 160 -1.92 -28.16 6.08
N GLN A 161 -0.89 -28.14 6.94
CA GLN A 161 -0.75 -29.10 8.04
C GLN A 161 -1.87 -28.96 9.07
N GLU A 162 -2.33 -27.74 9.30
CA GLU A 162 -3.45 -27.42 10.20
C GLU A 162 -4.82 -27.60 9.52
N ASN A 163 -4.86 -27.98 8.24
CA ASN A 163 -6.07 -28.15 7.45
C ASN A 163 -7.02 -26.93 7.51
N ARG A 164 -6.46 -25.73 7.33
CA ARG A 164 -7.21 -24.47 7.35
C ARG A 164 -6.88 -23.60 6.13
N PRO A 165 -7.76 -22.66 5.75
CA PRO A 165 -7.43 -21.67 4.74
C PRO A 165 -6.21 -20.82 5.15
N LEU A 166 -5.41 -20.43 4.17
CA LEU A 166 -4.38 -19.40 4.34
C LEU A 166 -5.07 -18.05 4.53
N ARG A 167 -4.85 -17.38 5.66
CA ARG A 167 -5.45 -16.08 5.94
C ARG A 167 -4.61 -14.95 5.36
N VAL A 168 -5.20 -14.18 4.45
CA VAL A 168 -4.50 -13.19 3.62
C VAL A 168 -5.09 -11.81 3.83
N LEU A 169 -4.35 -10.92 4.48
CA LEU A 169 -4.71 -9.51 4.64
C LEU A 169 -4.29 -8.72 3.39
N THR A 170 -5.25 -8.10 2.71
CA THR A 170 -4.97 -7.26 1.54
C THR A 170 -4.94 -5.79 1.94
N MET A 171 -3.90 -5.07 1.57
CA MET A 171 -3.71 -3.65 1.82
C MET A 171 -3.46 -2.92 0.52
N GLY A 172 -4.06 -1.74 0.38
CA GLY A 172 -3.88 -0.90 -0.81
C GLY A 172 -4.96 0.17 -0.94
N PRO A 173 -4.90 1.00 -2.00
CA PRO A 173 -5.79 2.12 -2.21
C PRO A 173 -7.08 1.68 -2.92
N SER A 174 -7.71 2.59 -3.66
CA SER A 174 -8.96 2.36 -4.41
C SER A 174 -8.91 1.16 -5.35
N ASN A 175 -7.75 0.90 -5.96
CA ASN A 175 -7.55 -0.21 -6.90
C ASN A 175 -7.73 -1.57 -6.19
N THR A 176 -7.25 -1.69 -4.96
CA THR A 176 -7.39 -2.89 -4.13
C THR A 176 -8.80 -3.05 -3.56
N VAL A 177 -9.43 -1.92 -3.21
CA VAL A 177 -10.85 -1.89 -2.78
C VAL A 177 -11.78 -2.32 -3.93
N GLY A 178 -11.36 -2.11 -5.18
CA GLY A 178 -12.13 -2.42 -6.39
C GLY A 178 -13.00 -1.27 -6.90
N ASN A 179 -12.67 -0.02 -6.53
CA ASN A 179 -13.41 1.17 -6.95
C ASN A 179 -13.20 1.47 -8.44
N GLY A 180 -14.18 1.14 -9.28
CA GLY A 180 -14.12 1.41 -10.73
C GLY A 180 -14.42 0.18 -11.57
N CYS A 181 -14.20 -1.01 -11.01
CA CYS A 181 -14.76 -2.23 -11.56
C CYS A 181 -16.29 -2.21 -11.46
N ASN A 182 -16.98 -2.76 -12.45
CA ASN A 182 -18.44 -2.89 -12.41
C ASN A 182 -18.84 -3.70 -11.17
N LYS A 183 -19.75 -3.17 -10.34
CA LYS A 183 -20.25 -3.84 -9.12
C LYS A 183 -20.79 -5.26 -9.37
N ARG A 184 -21.14 -5.58 -10.62
CA ARG A 184 -21.63 -6.90 -11.02
C ARG A 184 -20.54 -7.90 -11.37
N SER A 185 -19.29 -7.47 -11.55
CA SER A 185 -18.27 -8.34 -12.15
C SER A 185 -17.53 -9.20 -11.12
N ASP A 186 -17.45 -8.79 -9.84
CA ASP A 186 -16.56 -9.42 -8.84
C ASP A 186 -15.10 -9.59 -9.35
N MET A 187 -14.70 -8.82 -10.37
CA MET A 187 -13.42 -9.00 -11.08
C MET A 187 -12.31 -8.11 -10.56
N TYR A 188 -12.53 -7.36 -9.46
CA TYR A 188 -11.40 -6.72 -8.78
C TYR A 188 -10.58 -7.79 -8.03
N TRP A 189 -9.28 -7.56 -7.92
CA TRP A 189 -8.33 -8.66 -7.71
C TRP A 189 -8.55 -9.40 -6.38
N THR A 190 -8.96 -8.71 -5.31
CA THR A 190 -9.20 -9.34 -4.00
C THR A 190 -10.40 -10.30 -4.03
N SER A 191 -11.46 -9.98 -4.78
CA SER A 191 -12.62 -10.88 -4.92
C SER A 191 -12.37 -11.99 -5.93
N ALA A 192 -11.67 -11.69 -7.02
CA ALA A 192 -11.23 -12.71 -7.97
C ALA A 192 -10.31 -13.74 -7.29
N LEU A 193 -9.37 -13.30 -6.44
CA LEU A 193 -8.49 -14.17 -5.66
C LEU A 193 -9.28 -15.07 -4.71
N GLN A 194 -10.27 -14.51 -3.99
CA GLN A 194 -11.15 -15.28 -3.11
C GLN A 194 -12.01 -16.31 -3.87
N LYS A 195 -12.38 -16.02 -5.12
CA LYS A 195 -13.13 -16.96 -5.96
C LYS A 195 -12.25 -18.08 -6.49
N LEU A 196 -11.03 -17.76 -6.94
CA LEU A 196 -10.03 -18.75 -7.38
C LEU A 196 -9.78 -19.80 -6.30
N SER A 197 -9.70 -19.39 -5.03
CA SER A 197 -9.50 -20.31 -3.91
C SER A 197 -10.71 -21.17 -3.56
N LYS A 198 -11.90 -20.84 -4.06
CA LYS A 198 -13.17 -21.53 -3.79
C LYS A 198 -13.65 -22.41 -4.94
N LEU A 199 -12.85 -22.56 -6.01
CA LEU A 199 -13.18 -23.48 -7.09
C LEU A 199 -13.19 -24.92 -6.56
N GLU A 200 -14.06 -25.77 -7.11
CA GLU A 200 -14.27 -27.17 -6.67
C GLU A 200 -12.96 -28.00 -6.63
N ASN A 201 -12.00 -27.66 -7.50
CA ASN A 201 -10.69 -28.31 -7.58
C ASN A 201 -9.55 -27.39 -7.12
N SER A 202 -9.85 -26.35 -6.35
CA SER A 202 -8.82 -25.49 -5.77
C SER A 202 -8.06 -26.24 -4.68
N GLN A 203 -6.75 -26.40 -4.91
CA GLN A 203 -5.84 -27.04 -3.96
C GLN A 203 -5.25 -26.05 -2.94
N LEU A 204 -5.61 -24.77 -3.04
CA LEU A 204 -5.18 -23.72 -2.11
C LEU A 204 -6.40 -22.90 -1.67
N GLN A 205 -6.87 -23.19 -0.46
CA GLN A 205 -7.96 -22.43 0.16
C GLN A 205 -7.41 -21.14 0.77
N LEU A 206 -8.07 -20.02 0.49
CA LEU A 206 -7.69 -18.68 0.97
C LEU A 206 -8.87 -18.04 1.70
N ASP A 207 -8.59 -17.39 2.82
CA ASP A 207 -9.47 -16.45 3.52
C ASP A 207 -8.96 -15.02 3.28
N VAL A 208 -9.56 -14.30 2.35
CA VAL A 208 -9.09 -12.96 1.92
C VAL A 208 -9.75 -11.88 2.77
N ILE A 209 -8.95 -11.29 3.66
CA ILE A 209 -9.34 -10.22 4.58
C ILE A 209 -9.13 -8.87 3.89
N LYS A 210 -10.22 -8.12 3.69
CA LYS A 210 -10.21 -6.82 3.00
C LYS A 210 -9.78 -5.69 3.94
N GLY A 211 -8.46 -5.48 4.08
CA GLY A 211 -7.87 -4.37 4.84
C GLY A 211 -7.64 -3.09 4.04
N ALA A 212 -7.90 -3.09 2.73
CA ALA A 212 -7.63 -1.97 1.84
C ALA A 212 -8.51 -0.74 2.13
N ARG A 213 -7.95 0.46 1.96
CA ARG A 213 -8.63 1.73 2.23
C ARG A 213 -8.48 2.64 1.02
N ALA A 214 -9.60 3.10 0.47
CA ALA A 214 -9.58 3.94 -0.72
C ALA A 214 -8.93 5.31 -0.46
N ALA A 215 -8.24 5.85 -1.47
CA ALA A 215 -7.62 7.18 -1.42
C ALA A 215 -6.56 7.38 -0.31
N THR A 216 -5.93 6.31 0.15
CA THR A 216 -4.91 6.37 1.20
C THR A 216 -3.52 6.01 0.68
N PRO A 217 -2.46 6.81 0.98
CA PRO A 217 -1.09 6.46 0.62
C PRO A 217 -0.48 5.46 1.61
N PHE A 218 0.48 4.65 1.16
CA PHE A 218 1.12 3.64 2.00
C PHE A 218 1.72 4.22 3.29
N LYS A 219 2.52 5.30 3.16
CA LYS A 219 3.25 5.95 4.28
C LYS A 219 2.44 6.29 5.54
N PHE A 220 1.12 6.38 5.42
CA PHE A 220 0.19 6.78 6.48
C PHE A 220 -0.72 5.65 6.95
N THR A 221 -0.97 4.67 6.08
CA THR A 221 -2.09 3.76 6.25
C THR A 221 -1.67 2.44 6.86
N TRP A 222 -0.44 2.00 6.56
CA TRP A 222 0.02 0.65 6.89
C TRP A 222 -0.11 0.37 8.39
N SER A 223 0.32 1.29 9.25
CA SER A 223 0.35 1.11 10.70
C SER A 223 -1.05 0.95 11.27
N SER A 224 -1.99 1.75 10.79
CA SER A 224 -3.38 1.69 11.23
C SER A 224 -4.08 0.39 10.84
N ILE A 225 -3.77 -0.16 9.66
CA ILE A 225 -4.35 -1.42 9.20
C ILE A 225 -3.74 -2.57 10.00
N LEU A 226 -2.40 -2.64 10.06
CA LEU A 226 -1.69 -3.74 10.69
C LEU A 226 -1.92 -3.85 12.19
N ARG A 227 -2.18 -2.72 12.87
CA ARG A 227 -2.49 -2.71 14.30
C ARG A 227 -3.71 -3.57 14.67
N GLU A 228 -4.72 -3.65 13.80
CA GLU A 228 -5.90 -4.47 14.04
C GLU A 228 -5.55 -5.98 14.08
N TYR A 229 -4.39 -6.36 13.53
CA TYR A 229 -3.96 -7.76 13.35
C TYR A 229 -2.67 -8.11 14.09
N GLU A 230 -2.02 -7.19 14.79
CA GLU A 230 -0.75 -7.44 15.51
C GLU A 230 -0.85 -8.61 16.52
N LYS A 231 -2.04 -8.77 17.13
CA LYS A 231 -2.34 -9.87 18.06
C LYS A 231 -2.94 -11.09 17.39
N ASP A 232 -3.26 -11.01 16.10
CA ASP A 232 -3.84 -12.10 15.34
C ASP A 232 -2.74 -13.09 14.92
N THR A 233 -2.51 -14.09 15.77
CA THR A 233 -1.54 -15.14 15.48
C THR A 233 -1.99 -16.09 14.37
N THR A 234 -3.14 -15.90 13.75
CA THR A 234 -3.63 -16.74 12.64
C THR A 234 -3.50 -16.06 11.28
N LEU A 235 -3.08 -14.78 11.22
CA LEU A 235 -2.75 -14.10 9.98
C LEU A 235 -1.48 -14.70 9.36
N ASP A 236 -1.54 -15.08 8.09
CA ASP A 236 -0.44 -15.77 7.42
C ASP A 236 0.32 -14.90 6.43
N VAL A 237 -0.40 -14.08 5.64
CA VAL A 237 0.18 -13.27 4.57
C VAL A 237 -0.42 -11.87 4.57
N ILE A 238 0.42 -10.85 4.38
CA ILE A 238 0.03 -9.48 4.07
C ILE A 238 0.36 -9.24 2.59
N LEU A 239 -0.66 -8.90 1.79
CA LEU A 239 -0.52 -8.47 0.40
C LEU A 239 -0.59 -6.94 0.31
N CYS A 240 0.46 -6.32 -0.20
CA CYS A 240 0.56 -4.87 -0.33
C CYS A 240 0.47 -4.44 -1.80
N ASP A 241 -0.52 -3.61 -2.14
CA ASP A 241 -0.74 -3.03 -3.47
C ASP A 241 -0.78 -1.50 -3.34
N TYR A 242 0.35 -0.81 -3.42
CA TYR A 242 0.39 0.65 -3.18
C TYR A 242 1.14 1.47 -4.22
N ALA A 243 1.77 0.83 -5.21
CA ALA A 243 2.61 1.47 -6.23
C ALA A 243 1.95 2.73 -6.84
N VAL A 244 0.65 2.60 -7.17
CA VAL A 244 -0.15 3.67 -7.77
C VAL A 244 -0.20 4.95 -6.91
N THR A 245 -0.16 4.83 -5.58
CA THR A 245 -0.21 5.97 -4.63
C THR A 245 1.15 6.35 -4.05
N GLY A 246 2.21 5.65 -4.45
CA GLY A 246 3.57 5.82 -3.93
C GLY A 246 4.32 7.05 -4.48
N ILE A 247 3.66 8.20 -4.59
CA ILE A 247 4.23 9.41 -5.24
C ILE A 247 5.42 9.99 -4.44
N ASP A 248 5.38 9.86 -3.11
CA ASP A 248 6.42 10.31 -2.18
C ASP A 248 7.48 9.21 -2.02
N VAL A 249 8.40 9.12 -2.98
CA VAL A 249 9.34 8.00 -3.13
C VAL A 249 10.12 7.73 -1.84
N GLU A 250 10.86 8.72 -1.33
CA GLU A 250 11.73 8.54 -0.17
C GLU A 250 10.97 8.19 1.10
N ASN A 251 9.81 8.81 1.34
CA ASN A 251 9.01 8.50 2.52
C ASN A 251 8.40 7.10 2.43
N ASN A 252 7.89 6.70 1.25
CA ASN A 252 7.37 5.33 1.08
C ASN A 252 8.46 4.27 1.23
N ARG A 253 9.69 4.53 0.74
CA ARG A 253 10.87 3.68 0.97
C ARG A 253 11.13 3.48 2.47
N HIS A 254 11.27 4.59 3.20
CA HIS A 254 11.51 4.56 4.64
C HIS A 254 10.38 3.86 5.39
N GLN A 255 9.12 4.17 5.08
CA GLN A 255 7.97 3.55 5.75
C GLN A 255 7.84 2.06 5.46
N LEU A 256 8.36 1.55 4.33
CA LEU A 256 8.38 0.12 4.05
C LEU A 256 9.41 -0.59 4.95
N PHE A 257 10.58 0.01 5.17
CA PHE A 257 11.53 -0.50 6.16
C PHE A 257 10.91 -0.58 7.56
N VAL A 258 10.24 0.50 7.99
CA VAL A 258 9.57 0.56 9.31
C VAL A 258 8.44 -0.46 9.41
N MET A 259 7.59 -0.59 8.38
CA MET A 259 6.51 -1.58 8.34
C MET A 259 7.08 -3.01 8.43
N ASN A 260 8.12 -3.32 7.65
CA ASN A 260 8.73 -4.64 7.71
C ASN A 260 9.24 -4.90 9.14
N ALA A 261 10.05 -4.02 9.70
CA ALA A 261 10.56 -4.19 11.06
C ALA A 261 9.45 -4.35 12.11
N HIS A 262 8.34 -3.62 11.98
CA HIS A 262 7.16 -3.79 12.83
C HIS A 262 6.59 -5.21 12.76
N VAL A 263 6.29 -5.70 11.56
CA VAL A 263 5.73 -7.05 11.33
C VAL A 263 6.69 -8.14 11.83
N GLN A 264 7.99 -7.92 11.67
CA GLN A 264 9.04 -8.86 12.06
C GLN A 264 9.12 -9.06 13.59
N ASN A 265 8.67 -8.06 14.36
CA ASN A 265 8.61 -8.09 15.81
C ASN A 265 7.34 -8.76 16.35
N TRP A 266 6.39 -9.16 15.50
CA TRP A 266 5.20 -9.86 15.94
C TRP A 266 5.53 -11.24 16.50
N LYS A 267 4.69 -11.75 17.41
CA LYS A 267 4.89 -13.08 18.01
C LYS A 267 4.96 -14.19 16.95
N ARG A 268 4.09 -14.13 15.94
CA ARG A 268 4.09 -14.98 14.75
C ARG A 268 4.00 -14.07 13.52
N PRO A 269 5.15 -13.64 12.94
CA PRO A 269 5.13 -12.73 11.80
C PRO A 269 4.46 -13.37 10.58
N PRO A 270 3.47 -12.71 9.94
CA PRO A 270 3.00 -13.09 8.62
C PRO A 270 4.10 -12.86 7.57
N ALA A 271 3.99 -13.55 6.44
CA ALA A 271 4.77 -13.23 5.24
C ALA A 271 4.26 -11.91 4.63
N ILE A 272 5.14 -11.16 3.99
CA ILE A 272 4.80 -9.94 3.25
C ILE A 272 5.03 -10.22 1.77
N LEU A 273 4.06 -9.92 0.92
CA LEU A 273 4.15 -10.04 -0.54
C LEU A 273 3.63 -8.75 -1.18
N PHE A 274 4.45 -8.12 -2.03
CA PHE A 274 4.08 -6.90 -2.74
C PHE A 274 3.49 -7.19 -4.12
N LEU A 275 2.54 -6.35 -4.53
CA LEU A 275 1.95 -6.32 -5.86
C LEU A 275 2.35 -4.99 -6.48
N GLU A 276 3.37 -5.03 -7.35
CA GLU A 276 3.83 -3.83 -8.04
C GLU A 276 3.03 -3.60 -9.31
N THR A 277 2.64 -2.34 -9.47
CA THR A 277 1.91 -1.83 -10.64
C THR A 277 2.57 -0.54 -11.10
N PHE A 278 2.12 0.03 -12.22
CA PHE A 278 2.58 1.36 -12.61
C PHE A 278 2.23 2.41 -11.54
N THR A 279 3.21 3.24 -11.19
CA THR A 279 2.98 4.36 -10.29
C THR A 279 2.15 5.44 -10.98
N GLN A 280 1.47 6.30 -10.24
CA GLN A 280 0.73 7.42 -10.85
C GLN A 280 1.62 8.34 -11.69
N ARG A 281 2.90 8.52 -11.32
CA ARG A 281 3.84 9.31 -12.12
C ARG A 281 4.11 8.65 -13.49
N VAL A 282 4.33 7.34 -13.49
CA VAL A 282 4.52 6.56 -14.72
C VAL A 282 3.27 6.60 -15.59
N MET A 283 2.09 6.45 -15.00
CA MET A 283 0.84 6.54 -15.74
C MET A 283 0.65 7.90 -16.39
N ILE A 284 0.93 9.01 -15.68
CA ILE A 284 0.88 10.36 -16.25
C ILE A 284 1.90 10.52 -17.39
N SER A 285 3.13 10.02 -17.23
CA SER A 285 4.14 10.13 -18.30
C SER A 285 3.77 9.31 -19.54
N MET A 286 3.11 8.16 -19.37
CA MET A 286 2.58 7.38 -20.49
C MET A 286 1.52 8.16 -21.28
N GLU A 287 0.68 8.97 -20.64
CA GLU A 287 -0.36 9.75 -21.34
C GLU A 287 0.21 10.85 -22.26
N GLU A 288 1.44 11.27 -22.01
CA GLU A 288 2.15 12.26 -22.83
C GLU A 288 2.87 11.64 -24.04
N VAL A 289 2.96 10.30 -24.09
CA VAL A 289 3.65 9.56 -25.15
C VAL A 289 2.62 9.14 -26.21
N PRO A 290 2.88 9.39 -27.52
CA PRO A 290 2.02 8.88 -28.58
C PRO A 290 1.86 7.35 -28.47
N TRP A 291 0.66 6.84 -28.71
CA TRP A 291 0.33 5.43 -28.43
C TRP A 291 1.23 4.43 -29.16
N GLU A 292 1.72 4.78 -30.35
CA GLU A 292 2.66 4.00 -31.15
C GLU A 292 4.06 3.87 -30.52
N ASN A 293 4.39 4.73 -29.54
CA ASN A 293 5.66 4.73 -28.80
C ASN A 293 5.47 4.31 -27.34
N LEU A 294 4.27 3.88 -26.95
CA LEU A 294 4.02 3.36 -25.60
C LEU A 294 4.76 2.03 -25.43
N ASP A 295 5.73 2.01 -24.54
CA ASP A 295 6.49 0.83 -24.19
C ASP A 295 6.48 0.59 -22.67
N ALA A 296 5.84 -0.49 -22.24
CA ALA A 296 5.84 -0.91 -20.84
C ALA A 296 7.23 -1.38 -20.39
N CYS A 297 8.07 -1.88 -21.29
CA CYS A 297 9.40 -2.39 -20.99
C CYS A 297 10.35 -1.30 -20.52
N THR A 298 10.22 -0.08 -21.05
CA THR A 298 10.97 1.09 -20.57
C THR A 298 10.84 1.26 -19.05
N TYR A 299 9.64 1.04 -18.50
CA TYR A 299 9.39 1.16 -17.06
C TYR A 299 9.79 -0.09 -16.28
N SER A 300 9.52 -1.29 -16.81
CA SER A 300 9.95 -2.55 -16.20
C SER A 300 11.49 -2.61 -16.05
N ASN A 301 12.23 -2.05 -16.99
CA ASN A 301 13.70 -1.97 -16.94
C ASN A 301 14.23 -0.85 -16.03
N ALA A 302 13.38 0.11 -15.63
CA ALA A 302 13.75 1.27 -14.84
C ALA A 302 13.00 1.36 -13.50
N MET A 303 12.55 0.21 -12.95
CA MET A 303 11.85 0.18 -11.65
C MET A 303 12.67 0.82 -10.52
N GLU A 304 13.99 0.73 -10.54
CA GLU A 304 14.86 1.38 -9.54
C GLU A 304 14.63 2.91 -9.44
N GLU A 305 14.35 3.55 -10.58
CA GLU A 305 14.16 5.00 -10.68
C GLU A 305 12.71 5.41 -10.38
N PHE A 306 11.74 4.64 -10.89
CA PHE A 306 10.33 5.05 -10.89
C PHE A 306 9.46 4.38 -9.83
N ASP A 307 9.91 3.25 -9.28
CA ASP A 307 9.18 2.49 -8.27
C ASP A 307 9.68 2.85 -6.86
N PRO A 308 8.79 3.34 -5.97
CA PRO A 308 9.16 3.71 -4.62
C PRO A 308 9.44 2.51 -3.71
N PHE A 309 8.99 1.31 -4.05
CA PHE A 309 9.12 0.13 -3.20
C PHE A 309 10.24 -0.78 -3.68
N PHE A 310 10.44 -0.94 -4.99
CA PHE A 310 11.38 -1.91 -5.56
C PHE A 310 12.79 -1.91 -4.94
N PRO A 311 13.49 -0.77 -4.75
CA PRO A 311 14.84 -0.79 -4.16
C PRO A 311 14.85 -1.36 -2.72
N VAL A 312 13.78 -1.11 -1.96
CA VAL A 312 13.62 -1.61 -0.59
C VAL A 312 13.22 -3.07 -0.60
N LEU A 313 12.32 -3.48 -1.49
CA LEU A 313 11.93 -4.88 -1.67
C LEU A 313 13.14 -5.75 -2.05
N ARG A 314 14.01 -5.26 -2.94
CA ARG A 314 15.28 -5.92 -3.29
C ARG A 314 16.22 -5.99 -2.09
N SER A 315 16.44 -4.86 -1.40
CA SER A 315 17.34 -4.78 -0.24
C SER A 315 16.92 -5.68 0.92
N LEU A 316 15.62 -5.77 1.17
CA LEU A 316 15.04 -6.61 2.23
C LEU A 316 14.69 -8.03 1.77
N SER A 317 14.97 -8.37 0.50
CA SER A 317 14.55 -9.64 -0.13
C SER A 317 13.06 -9.95 0.09
N ILE A 318 12.19 -8.94 0.09
CA ILE A 318 10.73 -9.14 0.21
C ILE A 318 10.20 -9.57 -1.17
N PRO A 319 9.42 -10.66 -1.27
CA PRO A 319 8.86 -11.09 -2.54
C PRO A 319 7.85 -10.09 -3.10
N MET A 320 7.82 -9.98 -4.42
CA MET A 320 6.87 -9.16 -5.15
C MET A 320 6.39 -9.86 -6.43
N LEU A 321 5.23 -9.45 -6.91
CA LEU A 321 4.71 -9.77 -8.23
C LEU A 321 4.60 -8.47 -9.04
N SER A 322 5.26 -8.42 -10.19
CA SER A 322 5.40 -7.23 -11.01
C SER A 322 4.45 -7.28 -12.21
N TYR A 323 3.42 -6.45 -12.17
CA TYR A 323 2.58 -6.21 -13.34
C TYR A 323 3.31 -5.48 -14.47
N PRO A 324 4.21 -4.50 -14.23
CA PRO A 324 5.01 -3.88 -15.30
C PRO A 324 5.77 -4.89 -16.17
N ASP A 325 6.29 -5.98 -15.59
CA ASP A 325 6.95 -7.05 -16.36
C ASP A 325 5.97 -7.87 -17.19
N ILE A 326 4.80 -8.19 -16.62
CA ILE A 326 3.72 -8.83 -17.37
C ILE A 326 3.33 -7.96 -18.57
N ALA A 327 3.13 -6.65 -18.34
CA ALA A 327 2.76 -5.70 -19.38
C ALA A 327 3.83 -5.55 -20.46
N CYS A 328 5.12 -5.57 -20.10
CA CYS A 328 6.24 -5.59 -21.04
C CYS A 328 6.24 -6.85 -21.93
N ALA A 329 5.82 -8.00 -21.40
CA ALA A 329 5.74 -9.25 -22.14
C ALA A 329 4.49 -9.38 -23.03
N LEU A 330 3.56 -8.42 -23.00
CA LEU A 330 2.38 -8.42 -23.86
C LEU A 330 2.74 -8.00 -25.30
N PRO A 331 2.05 -8.53 -26.32
CA PRO A 331 2.20 -8.04 -27.68
C PRO A 331 1.70 -6.59 -27.82
N HIS A 332 2.14 -5.89 -28.86
CA HIS A 332 1.56 -4.60 -29.22
C HIS A 332 0.13 -4.78 -29.76
N LEU A 333 -0.78 -3.84 -29.46
CA LEU A 333 -2.16 -3.88 -29.95
C LEU A 333 -2.30 -3.84 -31.47
N GLY A 334 -1.31 -3.31 -32.18
CA GLY A 334 -1.39 -3.07 -33.63
C GLY A 334 -2.44 -2.02 -34.03
N HIS A 335 -3.22 -1.49 -33.09
CA HIS A 335 -4.19 -0.43 -33.26
C HIS A 335 -4.21 0.49 -32.03
N ARG A 336 -4.81 1.68 -32.19
CA ARG A 336 -5.04 2.58 -31.07
C ARG A 336 -5.98 1.91 -30.07
N SER A 337 -5.62 1.96 -28.79
CA SER A 337 -6.47 1.46 -27.70
C SER A 337 -7.79 2.22 -27.65
N SER A 338 -8.86 1.50 -27.29
CA SER A 338 -10.20 2.04 -27.03
C SER A 338 -10.33 2.72 -25.67
N SER A 339 -9.31 2.60 -24.80
CA SER A 339 -9.18 3.41 -23.59
C SER A 339 -9.12 4.91 -23.95
N GLN A 340 -9.60 5.77 -23.06
CA GLN A 340 -9.66 7.21 -23.34
C GLN A 340 -8.27 7.86 -23.47
N ASN A 341 -7.28 7.31 -22.78
CA ASN A 341 -5.88 7.74 -22.82
C ASN A 341 -5.03 6.98 -23.86
N GLY A 342 -5.60 6.00 -24.57
CA GLY A 342 -4.86 5.21 -25.55
C GLY A 342 -3.91 4.17 -24.93
N ILE A 343 -4.02 3.89 -23.63
CA ILE A 343 -3.21 2.93 -22.90
C ILE A 343 -4.05 1.66 -22.59
N PRO A 344 -3.73 0.49 -23.15
CA PRO A 344 -4.59 -0.72 -23.08
C PRO A 344 -4.83 -1.28 -21.67
N PHE A 345 -3.91 -1.01 -20.75
CA PHE A 345 -3.96 -1.46 -19.37
C PHE A 345 -4.39 -0.38 -18.38
N LEU A 346 -4.77 0.80 -18.87
CA LEU A 346 -5.22 1.90 -18.02
C LEU A 346 -6.53 2.47 -18.52
N PHE A 347 -7.53 2.55 -17.65
CA PHE A 347 -8.76 3.28 -17.91
C PHE A 347 -8.73 4.62 -17.18
N THR A 348 -8.86 5.69 -17.94
CA THR A 348 -9.25 7.00 -17.40
C THR A 348 -10.76 7.16 -17.52
N TYR A 349 -11.40 7.56 -16.41
CA TYR A 349 -12.79 7.97 -16.43
C TYR A 349 -12.92 9.37 -17.03
N LYS A 350 -13.90 9.57 -17.91
CA LYS A 350 -14.10 10.84 -18.62
C LYS A 350 -14.39 11.95 -17.59
N GLY A 351 -13.54 12.97 -17.54
CA GLY A 351 -13.77 14.18 -16.71
C GLY A 351 -13.22 14.15 -15.28
N GLU A 352 -12.59 13.05 -14.86
CA GLU A 352 -11.95 12.95 -13.55
C GLU A 352 -10.51 12.45 -13.76
N GLY A 353 -9.50 13.15 -13.23
CA GLY A 353 -8.09 12.74 -13.27
C GLY A 353 -7.78 11.50 -12.43
N ASN A 354 -8.61 10.47 -12.53
CA ASN A 354 -8.59 9.22 -11.78
C ASN A 354 -8.13 8.11 -12.73
N HIS A 355 -6.82 7.90 -12.80
CA HIS A 355 -6.20 6.74 -13.45
C HIS A 355 -6.57 5.47 -12.67
N HIS A 356 -7.18 4.49 -13.33
CA HIS A 356 -7.55 3.21 -12.73
C HIS A 356 -7.25 2.05 -13.67
N TYR A 357 -6.83 0.91 -13.13
CA TYR A 357 -6.54 -0.28 -13.93
C TYR A 357 -7.79 -0.90 -14.57
N GLY A 358 -7.59 -1.58 -15.70
CA GLY A 358 -8.63 -2.42 -16.31
C GLY A 358 -9.07 -3.57 -15.41
N CYS A 359 -10.28 -4.08 -15.65
CA CYS A 359 -10.73 -5.29 -14.96
C CYS A 359 -9.84 -6.50 -15.30
N GLY A 360 -9.29 -6.54 -16.53
CA GLY A 360 -8.31 -7.53 -16.97
C GLY A 360 -7.05 -7.50 -16.13
N VAL A 361 -6.51 -6.31 -15.82
CA VAL A 361 -5.34 -6.15 -14.94
C VAL A 361 -5.60 -6.74 -13.56
N HIS A 362 -6.74 -6.40 -12.95
CA HIS A 362 -7.12 -6.95 -11.65
C HIS A 362 -7.23 -8.47 -11.67
N PHE A 363 -7.80 -9.03 -12.73
CA PHE A 363 -7.90 -10.47 -12.88
C PHE A 363 -6.53 -11.13 -13.05
N ILE A 364 -5.63 -10.54 -13.84
CA ILE A 364 -4.24 -10.97 -14.00
C ILE A 364 -3.51 -10.95 -12.65
N GLN A 365 -3.68 -9.90 -11.85
CA GLN A 365 -3.09 -9.83 -10.51
C GLN A 365 -3.58 -10.97 -9.61
N ALA A 366 -4.89 -11.24 -9.59
CA ALA A 366 -5.47 -12.34 -8.81
C ALA A 366 -4.89 -13.70 -9.22
N GLN A 367 -4.78 -13.95 -10.53
CA GLN A 367 -4.18 -15.17 -11.09
C GLN A 367 -2.69 -15.28 -10.72
N ALA A 368 -1.91 -14.20 -10.85
CA ALA A 368 -0.49 -14.17 -10.49
C ALA A 368 -0.29 -14.55 -9.01
N ILE A 369 -1.08 -13.95 -8.11
CA ILE A 369 -1.00 -14.24 -6.66
C ILE A 369 -1.32 -15.70 -6.39
N TYR A 370 -2.47 -16.18 -6.88
CA TYR A 370 -2.93 -17.53 -6.61
C TYR A 370 -1.92 -18.57 -7.12
N LEU A 371 -1.46 -18.42 -8.37
CA LEU A 371 -0.51 -19.34 -8.98
C LEU A 371 0.85 -19.29 -8.32
N PHE A 372 1.32 -18.12 -7.90
CA PHE A 372 2.60 -17.98 -7.20
C PHE A 372 2.57 -18.76 -5.87
N LEU A 373 1.51 -18.56 -5.07
CA LEU A 373 1.34 -19.30 -3.82
C LEU A 373 1.22 -20.81 -4.06
N LEU A 374 0.48 -21.22 -5.10
CA LEU A 374 0.31 -22.62 -5.45
C LEU A 374 1.63 -23.26 -5.92
N GLN A 375 2.44 -22.54 -6.70
CA GLN A 375 3.77 -22.99 -7.13
C GLN A 375 4.71 -23.19 -5.94
N LEU A 376 4.70 -22.27 -4.97
CA LEU A 376 5.50 -22.43 -3.74
C LEU A 376 5.07 -23.66 -2.94
N LEU A 377 3.77 -23.90 -2.82
CA LEU A 377 3.26 -25.09 -2.15
C LEU A 377 3.64 -26.38 -2.91
N GLN A 378 3.55 -26.37 -4.23
CA GLN A 378 3.96 -27.49 -5.08
C GLN A 378 5.46 -27.80 -4.90
N LEU A 379 6.32 -26.79 -4.95
CA LEU A 379 7.76 -26.93 -4.74
C LEU A 379 8.09 -27.46 -3.34
N ALA A 380 7.38 -26.96 -2.31
CA ALA A 380 7.53 -27.45 -0.95
C ALA A 380 7.10 -28.93 -0.82
N CYS A 381 6.03 -29.32 -1.50
CA CYS A 381 5.56 -30.71 -1.53
C CYS A 381 6.58 -31.63 -2.21
N ILE A 382 7.10 -31.25 -3.38
CA ILE A 382 8.09 -32.03 -4.14
C ILE A 382 9.38 -32.22 -3.34
N LYS A 383 9.86 -31.17 -2.67
CA LYS A 383 11.05 -31.24 -1.82
C LYS A 383 10.81 -31.96 -0.49
N GLY A 384 9.55 -32.16 -0.12
CA GLY A 384 9.14 -32.58 1.21
C GLY A 384 8.92 -31.38 2.13
N PHE A 385 7.74 -31.33 2.76
CA PHE A 385 7.34 -30.22 3.63
C PHE A 385 8.27 -30.06 4.84
N ALA A 386 8.73 -31.15 5.45
CA ALA A 386 9.63 -31.11 6.60
C ALA A 386 10.99 -30.48 6.24
N ALA A 387 11.59 -30.89 5.12
CA ALA A 387 12.86 -30.34 4.65
C ALA A 387 12.72 -28.85 4.29
N THR A 388 11.62 -28.49 3.61
CA THR A 388 11.34 -27.10 3.26
C THR A 388 11.14 -26.22 4.51
N MET A 389 10.40 -26.71 5.50
CA MET A 389 10.19 -26.01 6.77
C MET A 389 11.50 -25.78 7.52
N GLN A 390 12.37 -26.78 7.60
CA GLN A 390 13.66 -26.66 8.26
C GLN A 390 14.57 -25.64 7.57
N ALA A 391 14.65 -25.66 6.23
CA ALA A 391 15.41 -24.67 5.47
C ALA A 391 14.86 -23.24 5.69
N ALA A 392 13.53 -23.10 5.68
CA ALA A 392 12.89 -21.81 5.87
C ALA A 392 13.13 -21.23 7.29
N LEU A 393 13.09 -22.07 8.33
CA LEU A 393 13.42 -21.67 9.70
C LEU A 393 14.87 -21.16 9.83
N ALA A 394 15.82 -21.77 9.11
CA ALA A 394 17.21 -21.32 9.10
C ALA A 394 17.35 -19.93 8.45
N SER A 395 16.73 -19.71 7.28
CA SER A 395 16.73 -18.40 6.61
C SER A 395 16.03 -17.32 7.43
N GLU A 396 14.98 -17.67 8.18
CA GLU A 396 14.28 -16.76 9.10
C GLU A 396 15.15 -16.30 10.27
N ALA A 397 15.95 -17.20 10.84
CA ALA A 397 16.86 -16.86 11.93
C ALA A 397 17.92 -15.85 11.47
N GLU A 398 18.43 -16.00 10.25
CA GLU A 398 19.39 -15.08 9.64
C GLU A 398 18.76 -13.69 9.41
N LEU A 399 17.56 -13.62 8.83
CA LEU A 399 16.85 -12.36 8.61
C LEU A 399 16.60 -11.62 9.93
N LYS A 400 16.17 -12.33 10.98
CA LYS A 400 15.96 -11.73 12.30
C LYS A 400 17.25 -11.15 12.89
N MET A 401 18.40 -11.76 12.61
CA MET A 401 19.68 -11.23 13.05
C MET A 401 20.02 -9.93 12.33
N GLN A 402 19.80 -9.85 11.01
CA GLN A 402 20.05 -8.64 10.21
C GLN A 402 19.19 -7.44 10.65
N LEU A 403 17.97 -7.69 11.14
CA LEU A 403 17.05 -6.63 11.56
C LEU A 403 17.30 -6.10 12.98
N LYS A 404 18.08 -6.81 13.82
CA LYS A 404 18.30 -6.41 15.23
C LYS A 404 19.06 -5.09 15.40
N ASP A 405 19.91 -4.75 14.44
CA ASP A 405 20.79 -3.57 14.52
C ASP A 405 20.14 -2.30 13.97
N GLN A 406 18.84 -2.33 13.66
CA GLN A 406 18.14 -1.18 13.09
C GLN A 406 17.77 -0.14 14.16
N HIS A 407 18.25 1.08 13.96
CA HIS A 407 17.89 2.23 14.79
C HIS A 407 16.67 2.95 14.19
N PHE A 408 15.59 2.99 14.96
CA PHE A 408 14.35 3.70 14.59
C PHE A 408 14.24 5.06 15.28
N SER A 409 13.77 6.06 14.54
CA SER A 409 13.43 7.37 15.10
C SER A 409 12.27 7.25 16.10
N LEU A 410 12.01 8.31 16.89
CA LEU A 410 10.86 8.32 17.79
C LEU A 410 9.53 8.26 17.02
N GLU A 411 9.45 8.90 15.85
CA GLU A 411 8.28 8.84 14.96
C GLU A 411 8.06 7.42 14.43
N ASP A 412 9.12 6.71 14.04
CA ASP A 412 9.00 5.32 13.58
C ASP A 412 8.50 4.42 14.71
N LYS A 413 9.07 4.55 15.91
CA LYS A 413 8.61 3.84 17.11
C LYS A 413 7.14 4.17 17.42
N CYS A 414 6.71 5.41 17.19
CA CYS A 414 5.33 5.81 17.32
C CYS A 414 4.42 5.08 16.35
N LYS A 415 4.76 5.06 15.06
CA LYS A 415 3.98 4.37 14.02
C LYS A 415 3.88 2.87 14.29
N MET A 416 4.94 2.28 14.84
CA MET A 416 4.95 0.87 15.26
C MET A 416 4.15 0.58 16.54
N SER A 417 3.81 1.58 17.34
CA SER A 417 3.17 1.40 18.66
C SER A 417 1.93 2.27 18.85
N LEU A 418 1.26 2.65 17.75
CA LEU A 418 0.09 3.53 17.78
C LEU A 418 -0.93 3.02 18.79
N ILE A 419 -1.34 3.88 19.72
CA ILE A 419 -2.42 3.59 20.68
C ILE A 419 -3.72 4.26 20.25
N THR A 420 -3.64 5.36 19.51
CA THR A 420 -4.80 6.04 18.94
C THR A 420 -4.63 6.16 17.44
N TYR A 421 -5.69 5.85 16.70
CA TYR A 421 -5.80 6.14 15.28
C TYR A 421 -7.23 6.56 14.98
N LEU A 422 -7.42 7.84 14.70
CA LEU A 422 -8.70 8.44 14.36
C LEU A 422 -8.66 8.84 12.89
N ALA A 423 -9.33 8.07 12.04
CA ALA A 423 -9.49 8.40 10.63
C ALA A 423 -10.85 7.94 10.12
N TYR A 424 -11.21 8.39 8.92
CA TYR A 424 -12.40 7.90 8.25
C TYR A 424 -12.37 6.36 8.09
N SER A 425 -13.45 5.70 8.52
CA SER A 425 -13.67 4.27 8.31
C SER A 425 -15.11 4.03 7.87
N GLY A 426 -15.30 3.45 6.68
CA GLY A 426 -16.58 2.86 6.26
C GLY A 426 -17.83 3.75 6.44
N HIS A 427 -17.76 5.02 6.02
CA HIS A 427 -18.83 6.03 6.09
C HIS A 427 -19.04 6.73 7.45
N MET A 428 -18.25 6.40 8.48
CA MET A 428 -18.33 7.09 9.78
C MET A 428 -17.28 8.19 9.90
N ASN A 429 -17.68 9.30 10.51
CA ASN A 429 -16.74 10.31 10.96
C ASN A 429 -15.89 9.77 12.10
N PHE A 430 -14.62 10.17 12.16
CA PHE A 430 -13.82 9.89 13.35
C PHE A 430 -14.16 10.88 14.46
N LEU A 431 -14.16 10.38 15.69
CA LEU A 431 -14.65 11.09 16.86
C LEU A 431 -13.87 12.39 17.11
N ALA A 432 -14.61 13.49 17.24
CA ALA A 432 -14.12 14.79 17.64
C ALA A 432 -15.21 15.55 18.43
N ILE A 433 -14.78 16.46 19.30
CA ILE A 433 -15.64 17.38 20.05
C ILE A 433 -15.62 18.73 19.32
N VAL A 434 -16.79 19.21 18.91
CA VAL A 434 -16.98 20.49 18.23
C VAL A 434 -18.18 21.24 18.82
N ALA A 435 -18.14 22.57 18.78
CA ALA A 435 -19.27 23.41 19.17
C ALA A 435 -20.48 23.23 18.23
N ASN A 436 -21.69 23.53 18.70
CA ASN A 436 -22.92 23.39 17.91
C ASN A 436 -23.02 24.31 16.71
N ASN A 437 -22.38 25.47 16.83
CA ASN A 437 -22.23 26.50 15.81
C ASN A 437 -20.81 26.47 15.22
N SER A 438 -20.16 25.30 15.27
CA SER A 438 -18.78 25.16 14.80
C SER A 438 -18.67 25.40 13.29
N LYS A 439 -17.53 25.94 12.90
CA LYS A 439 -17.03 26.07 11.53
C LYS A 439 -16.51 24.75 10.98
N TRP A 440 -16.40 23.72 11.82
CA TRP A 440 -15.93 22.40 11.45
C TRP A 440 -17.10 21.51 11.02
N SER A 441 -16.95 20.87 9.86
CA SER A 441 -17.87 19.82 9.39
C SER A 441 -17.08 18.59 8.97
N PHE A 442 -17.63 17.41 9.21
CA PHE A 442 -17.06 16.19 8.65
C PHE A 442 -17.65 15.94 7.26
N GLY A 443 -16.80 15.63 6.29
CA GLY A 443 -17.29 15.29 4.96
C GLY A 443 -16.20 15.08 3.91
N ALA A 444 -16.67 14.92 2.69
CA ALA A 444 -15.84 14.82 1.50
C ALA A 444 -16.09 16.03 0.60
N ASP A 445 -15.05 16.84 0.41
CA ASP A 445 -15.01 17.95 -0.55
C ASP A 445 -14.62 17.46 -1.97
N ARG A 446 -14.00 16.28 -2.05
CA ARG A 446 -13.79 15.48 -3.25
C ARG A 446 -14.22 14.03 -2.99
N PRO A 447 -14.77 13.32 -4.00
CA PRO A 447 -15.16 11.91 -3.85
C PRO A 447 -14.05 11.06 -3.22
N GLY A 448 -14.41 10.30 -2.18
CA GLY A 448 -13.51 9.34 -1.53
C GLY A 448 -12.49 9.93 -0.55
N LYS A 449 -12.30 11.26 -0.48
CA LYS A 449 -11.43 11.89 0.50
C LYS A 449 -12.30 12.42 1.64
N PHE A 450 -12.47 11.69 2.74
CA PHE A 450 -13.23 12.16 3.90
C PHE A 450 -12.31 12.75 4.96
N GLY A 451 -12.82 13.72 5.74
CA GLY A 451 -12.07 14.35 6.82
C GLY A 451 -12.87 15.44 7.54
N TRP A 452 -12.27 16.01 8.59
CA TRP A 452 -12.80 17.20 9.26
C TRP A 452 -12.35 18.45 8.51
N ILE A 453 -13.31 19.27 8.08
CA ILE A 453 -13.10 20.44 7.23
C ILE A 453 -13.47 21.70 8.02
N ALA A 454 -12.50 22.59 8.21
CA ALA A 454 -12.72 23.92 8.75
C ALA A 454 -13.31 24.85 7.67
N ASN A 455 -14.17 25.78 8.08
CA ASN A 455 -14.79 26.81 7.24
C ASN A 455 -15.46 26.26 5.98
N TYR A 456 -16.14 25.13 6.12
CA TYR A 456 -16.87 24.55 5.00
C TYR A 456 -18.04 25.45 4.62
N VAL A 457 -17.91 26.16 3.49
CA VAL A 457 -19.03 26.82 2.82
C VAL A 457 -19.61 25.80 1.84
N ASP A 458 -20.87 25.41 2.07
CA ASP A 458 -21.69 24.74 1.05
C ASP A 458 -21.71 25.68 -0.16
N GLU A 459 -20.93 25.35 -1.20
CA GLU A 459 -20.98 26.08 -2.46
C GLU A 459 -22.40 25.92 -2.99
N ALA A 460 -23.20 26.98 -2.81
CA ALA A 460 -24.62 27.03 -3.10
C ALA A 460 -24.86 26.49 -4.51
N GLY A 461 -25.40 25.26 -4.62
CA GLY A 461 -25.83 24.68 -5.89
C GLY A 461 -25.37 23.26 -6.21
N ARG A 462 -24.48 22.61 -5.45
CA ARG A 462 -24.26 21.16 -5.62
C ARG A 462 -25.39 20.35 -4.98
N THR A 463 -26.47 20.18 -5.74
CA THR A 463 -27.60 19.27 -5.52
C THR A 463 -27.20 17.79 -5.62
N ASP A 464 -26.03 17.38 -5.12
CA ASP A 464 -25.77 15.97 -4.85
C ASP A 464 -26.44 15.58 -3.53
N SER A 465 -27.77 15.57 -3.59
CA SER A 465 -28.71 15.08 -2.58
C SER A 465 -28.59 13.57 -2.33
N ASN A 466 -27.61 12.90 -2.94
CA ASN A 466 -27.37 11.46 -2.86
C ASN A 466 -26.08 11.08 -2.11
N LEU A 467 -25.39 12.01 -1.44
CA LEU A 467 -24.37 11.60 -0.46
C LEU A 467 -25.06 10.88 0.70
N PRO A 468 -24.80 9.57 0.91
CA PRO A 468 -25.48 8.82 1.95
C PRO A 468 -25.10 9.40 3.31
N GLY A 469 -26.08 9.94 4.02
CA GLY A 469 -25.99 10.30 5.43
C GLY A 469 -25.09 11.50 5.73
N ARG A 470 -25.60 12.73 5.54
CA ARG A 470 -25.31 13.82 6.51
C ARG A 470 -25.97 13.44 7.84
N VAL A 471 -25.45 12.40 8.49
CA VAL A 471 -25.82 12.10 9.87
C VAL A 471 -25.20 13.22 10.69
N LYS A 472 -26.02 14.13 11.24
CA LYS A 472 -25.57 15.00 12.33
C LYS A 472 -25.00 14.08 13.38
N ALA A 473 -23.68 14.10 13.57
CA ALA A 473 -23.00 13.23 14.50
C ALA A 473 -23.75 13.30 15.84
N PRO A 474 -24.27 12.19 16.37
CA PRO A 474 -24.97 12.21 17.65
C PRO A 474 -24.01 12.77 18.69
N ARG A 475 -24.42 13.82 19.41
CA ARG A 475 -23.64 14.35 20.52
C ARG A 475 -23.47 13.24 21.55
N PRO A 476 -22.25 12.75 21.81
CA PRO A 476 -22.01 12.16 23.11
C PRO A 476 -22.26 13.29 24.13
N ALA A 477 -23.06 13.04 25.17
CA ALA A 477 -22.98 13.91 26.34
C ALA A 477 -21.50 13.95 26.73
N SER A 478 -20.90 15.14 26.69
CA SER A 478 -19.46 15.31 26.84
C SER A 478 -19.03 14.68 28.15
N ARG A 479 -18.23 13.60 28.09
CA ARG A 479 -17.55 13.05 29.27
C ARG A 479 -16.49 14.02 29.83
N TYR A 480 -16.32 15.18 29.19
CA TYR A 480 -15.21 16.10 29.39
C TYR A 480 -15.74 17.54 29.50
N PRO A 481 -16.28 17.94 30.67
CA PRO A 481 -16.93 19.24 30.87
C PRO A 481 -16.06 20.45 30.49
N GLN A 482 -14.74 20.31 30.56
CA GLN A 482 -13.79 21.34 30.15
C GLN A 482 -13.89 21.73 28.66
N TYR A 483 -14.57 20.93 27.83
CA TYR A 483 -14.79 21.20 26.41
C TYR A 483 -16.26 21.58 26.08
N ASP A 484 -17.11 21.81 27.08
CA ASP A 484 -18.51 22.21 26.85
C ASP A 484 -18.64 23.66 26.32
N GLY A 485 -17.58 24.46 26.51
CA GLY A 485 -17.50 25.87 26.08
C GLY A 485 -16.63 26.13 24.85
N LEU A 486 -16.38 25.13 24.01
CA LEU A 486 -15.56 25.32 22.81
C LEU A 486 -16.12 26.43 21.91
N GLY A 487 -15.22 27.28 21.42
CA GLY A 487 -15.52 28.29 20.43
C GLY A 487 -15.88 27.67 19.08
N PRO A 488 -16.56 28.42 18.19
CA PRO A 488 -16.96 27.92 16.88
C PRO A 488 -15.78 27.58 15.95
N LYS A 489 -14.56 28.04 16.26
CA LYS A 489 -13.36 27.78 15.46
C LYS A 489 -12.55 26.59 15.96
N GLU A 490 -12.97 25.97 17.06
CA GLU A 490 -12.22 24.91 17.73
C GLU A 490 -12.79 23.52 17.42
N ILE A 491 -11.88 22.55 17.36
CA ILE A 491 -12.15 21.12 17.31
C ILE A 491 -11.17 20.41 18.26
N VAL A 492 -11.66 19.41 19.00
CA VAL A 492 -10.83 18.63 19.94
C VAL A 492 -10.92 17.15 19.63
N PHE A 493 -9.76 16.49 19.57
CA PHE A 493 -9.65 15.04 19.45
C PHE A 493 -9.13 14.46 20.76
N ILE A 494 -9.81 13.46 21.30
CA ILE A 494 -9.33 12.75 22.49
C ILE A 494 -8.43 11.62 22.05
N VAL A 495 -7.19 11.64 22.52
CA VAL A 495 -6.15 10.68 22.16
C VAL A 495 -5.53 10.07 23.41
N LYS A 496 -4.89 8.92 23.25
CA LYS A 496 -4.11 8.25 24.28
C LYS A 496 -2.64 8.26 23.87
N LEU A 497 -1.80 8.79 24.76
CA LEU A 497 -0.35 8.93 24.58
C LEU A 497 0.38 7.90 25.44
N ASN A 498 1.51 7.35 24.99
CA ASN A 498 2.50 6.55 25.71
C ASN A 498 3.95 7.00 25.50
N LEU A 499 4.33 7.40 24.29
CA LEU A 499 5.58 8.04 23.87
C LEU A 499 5.45 9.57 23.71
N GLY A 500 4.23 10.13 23.71
CA GLY A 500 3.99 11.57 23.66
C GLY A 500 4.03 12.16 22.26
N LEU A 501 3.78 11.39 21.20
CA LEU A 501 3.76 11.90 19.83
C LEU A 501 2.38 11.79 19.19
N VAL A 502 1.83 12.94 18.83
CA VAL A 502 0.62 13.01 18.01
C VAL A 502 1.03 13.31 16.57
N ILE A 503 0.59 12.49 15.63
CA ILE A 503 0.79 12.66 14.19
C ILE A 503 -0.55 13.11 13.59
N MET A 504 -0.56 14.32 13.04
CA MET A 504 -1.71 14.93 12.36
C MET A 504 -1.53 14.77 10.87
N GLU A 505 -2.48 14.13 10.19
CA GLU A 505 -2.51 14.08 8.72
C GLU A 505 -3.54 15.05 8.20
N PHE A 506 -3.16 15.81 7.17
CA PHE A 506 -3.99 16.86 6.60
C PHE A 506 -3.80 16.94 5.10
N LEU A 507 -4.79 17.47 4.40
CA LEU A 507 -4.66 17.76 2.99
C LEU A 507 -3.86 19.06 2.86
N SER A 508 -2.64 19.01 2.34
CA SER A 508 -1.77 20.20 2.26
C SER A 508 -2.11 21.09 1.07
N THR A 509 -2.94 20.65 0.14
CA THR A 509 -3.23 21.41 -1.08
C THR A 509 -4.70 21.33 -1.44
N TYR A 510 -5.36 22.47 -1.32
CA TYR A 510 -6.77 22.61 -1.64
C TYR A 510 -7.12 24.04 -2.05
N GLN A 511 -8.14 24.21 -2.89
CA GLN A 511 -8.54 25.56 -3.30
C GLN A 511 -8.97 26.36 -2.08
N ASN A 512 -8.34 27.51 -1.91
CA ASN A 512 -8.50 28.36 -0.74
C ASN A 512 -8.14 27.64 0.57
N ILE A 513 -7.04 26.86 0.57
CA ILE A 513 -6.53 26.28 1.80
C ILE A 513 -5.89 27.35 2.69
N GLY A 514 -6.23 27.33 3.98
CA GLY A 514 -5.65 28.20 5.00
C GLY A 514 -4.68 27.47 5.88
N SER A 515 -4.63 27.91 7.14
CA SER A 515 -3.84 27.30 8.20
C SER A 515 -4.69 27.05 9.44
N ILE A 516 -4.26 26.10 10.26
CA ILE A 516 -4.83 25.87 11.59
C ILE A 516 -3.70 25.79 12.62
N TRP A 517 -3.99 26.11 13.86
CA TRP A 517 -3.09 25.84 14.98
C TRP A 517 -3.56 24.61 15.73
N CYS A 518 -2.64 23.71 16.06
CA CYS A 518 -2.94 22.55 16.89
C CYS A 518 -1.99 22.51 18.08
N GLN A 519 -2.49 22.05 19.22
CA GLN A 519 -1.70 21.83 20.44
C GLN A 519 -2.24 20.63 21.20
N VAL A 520 -1.39 20.03 22.03
CA VAL A 520 -1.77 18.93 22.92
C VAL A 520 -1.98 19.47 24.33
N GLU A 521 -3.10 19.12 24.92
CA GLU A 521 -3.51 19.43 26.28
C GLU A 521 -3.63 18.12 27.08
N ASP A 522 -3.34 18.19 28.38
CA ASP A 522 -3.82 17.14 29.27
C ASP A 522 -5.34 17.25 29.48
N MET A 523 -5.93 16.26 30.13
CA MET A 523 -7.38 16.24 30.36
C MET A 523 -7.87 17.34 31.33
N SER A 524 -6.98 18.16 31.92
CA SER A 524 -7.37 19.36 32.66
C SER A 524 -7.45 20.61 31.78
N GLY A 525 -7.07 20.50 30.50
CA GLY A 525 -6.97 21.61 29.55
C GLY A 525 -5.63 22.35 29.61
N LYS A 526 -4.66 21.87 30.41
CA LYS A 526 -3.32 22.47 30.47
C LYS A 526 -2.53 22.04 29.23
N VAL A 527 -1.96 22.99 28.52
CA VAL A 527 -1.10 22.75 27.35
C VAL A 527 0.18 22.01 27.77
N VAL A 528 0.49 20.92 27.06
CA VAL A 528 1.64 20.02 27.31
C VAL A 528 2.53 19.82 26.08
N SER A 529 2.23 20.48 24.97
CA SER A 529 3.10 20.59 23.79
C SER A 529 3.26 22.04 23.37
N GLU A 530 4.31 22.35 22.62
CA GLU A 530 4.35 23.60 21.87
C GLU A 530 3.20 23.63 20.84
N PRO A 531 2.50 24.78 20.67
CA PRO A 531 1.55 24.94 19.59
C PRO A 531 2.23 24.83 18.22
N LEU A 532 1.57 24.17 17.28
CA LEU A 532 2.06 23.97 15.92
C LEU A 532 1.07 24.51 14.90
N GLN A 533 1.56 25.38 14.02
CA GLN A 533 0.79 25.83 12.86
C GLN A 533 0.90 24.80 11.72
N LEU A 534 -0.23 24.38 11.19
CA LEU A 534 -0.34 23.51 10.02
C LEU A 534 -0.76 24.36 8.82
N ASP A 535 0.16 24.55 7.88
CA ASP A 535 -0.06 25.40 6.71
C ASP A 535 -0.47 24.62 5.47
N GLY A 536 -1.45 25.16 4.75
CA GLY A 536 -1.74 24.74 3.39
C GLY A 536 -0.72 25.25 2.37
N LEU A 537 -0.17 24.35 1.55
CA LEU A 537 0.82 24.59 0.50
C LEU A 537 0.19 24.87 -0.87
N TRP A 538 -0.73 25.84 -0.97
CA TRP A 538 -1.53 26.07 -2.19
C TRP A 538 -0.74 26.24 -3.49
N SER A 539 0.51 26.72 -3.40
CA SER A 539 1.39 26.95 -4.57
C SER A 539 1.64 25.71 -5.42
N THR A 540 1.47 24.49 -4.87
CA THR A 540 1.86 23.25 -5.54
C THR A 540 0.81 22.63 -6.47
N LYS A 541 -0.44 23.16 -6.53
CA LYS A 541 -1.53 22.75 -7.48
C LYS A 541 -1.86 21.24 -7.63
N VAL A 542 -1.26 20.35 -6.85
CA VAL A 542 -1.54 18.89 -6.84
C VAL A 542 -2.17 18.51 -5.51
N SER A 543 -3.20 17.64 -5.47
CA SER A 543 -3.86 17.24 -4.21
C SER A 543 -3.00 16.27 -3.39
N LEU A 544 -2.28 16.78 -2.39
CA LEU A 544 -1.30 16.07 -1.57
C LEU A 544 -1.80 15.98 -0.13
N ALA A 545 -1.59 14.82 0.49
CA ALA A 545 -1.68 14.67 1.93
C ALA A 545 -0.29 14.89 2.54
N ASN A 546 -0.24 15.63 3.64
CA ASN A 546 0.96 15.85 4.43
C ASN A 546 0.71 15.46 5.89
N SER A 547 1.78 15.38 6.67
CA SER A 547 1.72 15.08 8.09
C SER A 547 2.54 16.06 8.91
N ALA A 548 2.14 16.25 10.15
CA ALA A 548 2.88 17.03 11.12
C ALA A 548 2.85 16.34 12.48
N THR A 549 3.92 16.52 13.27
CA THR A 549 4.09 15.82 14.54
C THR A 549 4.11 16.83 15.68
N LEU A 550 3.21 16.65 16.65
CA LEU A 550 3.20 17.36 17.92
C LEU A 550 3.87 16.48 18.99
N ASN A 551 4.78 17.06 19.75
CA ASN A 551 5.47 16.37 20.85
C ASN A 551 4.95 16.88 22.20
N ALA A 552 4.23 16.01 22.90
CA ALA A 552 3.74 16.25 24.24
C ALA A 552 4.70 15.64 25.27
N ASN A 553 5.19 16.45 26.21
CA ASN A 553 6.05 15.92 27.26
C ASN A 553 5.23 15.02 28.20
N THR A 554 5.36 13.71 28.03
CA THR A 554 4.74 12.70 28.89
C THR A 554 5.67 11.50 29.06
N SER A 555 5.71 10.96 30.28
CA SER A 555 6.47 9.75 30.62
C SER A 555 5.57 8.55 30.90
N ARG A 556 4.25 8.72 30.83
CA ARG A 556 3.27 7.68 31.18
C ARG A 556 2.13 7.63 30.17
N VAL A 557 1.52 6.44 30.11
CA VAL A 557 0.32 6.24 29.33
C VAL A 557 -0.82 7.08 29.92
N ARG A 558 -1.40 8.00 29.14
CA ARG A 558 -2.50 8.86 29.59
C ARG A 558 -3.40 9.30 28.45
N ASP A 559 -4.63 9.65 28.78
CA ASP A 559 -5.51 10.38 27.86
C ASP A 559 -5.03 11.84 27.76
N ALA A 560 -5.20 12.41 26.59
CA ALA A 560 -4.86 13.79 26.23
C ALA A 560 -5.86 14.31 25.19
N ALA A 561 -5.83 15.61 24.96
CA ALA A 561 -6.67 16.28 23.98
C ALA A 561 -5.81 17.00 22.96
N VAL A 562 -6.07 16.78 21.68
CA VAL A 562 -5.48 17.55 20.58
C VAL A 562 -6.50 18.62 20.22
N ARG A 563 -6.23 19.85 20.61
CA ARG A 563 -7.07 21.00 20.27
C ARG A 563 -6.52 21.65 19.01
N CYS A 564 -7.38 21.82 18.01
CA CYS A 564 -7.06 22.59 16.82
C CYS A 564 -8.02 23.78 16.64
N THR A 565 -7.48 24.92 16.23
CA THR A 565 -8.19 26.19 16.05
C THR A 565 -7.94 26.73 14.64
N CYS A 566 -8.99 27.00 13.88
CA CYS A 566 -8.87 27.63 12.56
C CYS A 566 -8.87 29.16 12.68
N GLU A 567 -7.86 29.83 12.13
CA GLU A 567 -7.74 31.30 12.25
C GLU A 567 -8.51 32.04 11.15
N GLU A 568 -8.36 31.58 9.91
CA GLU A 568 -8.85 32.25 8.70
C GLU A 568 -10.28 31.84 8.32
N GLU A 569 -10.87 32.49 7.31
CA GLU A 569 -12.09 32.02 6.62
C GLU A 569 -11.79 30.96 5.55
N LYS A 570 -10.52 30.59 5.39
CA LYS A 570 -10.05 29.63 4.39
C LYS A 570 -10.32 28.20 4.85
N LYS A 571 -10.50 27.29 3.88
CA LYS A 571 -10.79 25.87 4.14
C LYS A 571 -9.53 25.19 4.68
N PHE A 572 -9.66 24.25 5.59
CA PHE A 572 -8.54 23.37 5.99
C PHE A 572 -9.08 21.99 6.29
N LYS A 573 -8.34 20.93 5.97
CA LYS A 573 -8.86 19.57 6.09
C LYS A 573 -7.90 18.64 6.82
N LEU A 574 -8.37 18.12 7.96
CA LEU A 574 -7.76 17.05 8.72
C LEU A 574 -8.25 15.70 8.20
N LEU A 575 -7.32 14.81 7.88
CA LEU A 575 -7.57 13.48 7.33
C LEU A 575 -7.52 12.41 8.42
N SER A 576 -6.55 12.50 9.33
CA SER A 576 -6.45 11.61 10.48
C SER A 576 -5.70 12.25 11.65
N VAL A 577 -5.90 11.68 12.83
CA VAL A 577 -5.14 11.96 14.06
C VAL A 577 -4.67 10.63 14.62
N SER A 578 -3.35 10.45 14.66
CA SER A 578 -2.72 9.26 15.24
C SER A 578 -1.96 9.67 16.48
N ALA A 579 -1.91 8.79 17.48
CA ALA A 579 -1.13 9.06 18.66
C ALA A 579 -0.49 7.80 19.22
N CYS A 580 0.75 8.00 19.61
CA CYS A 580 1.41 7.34 20.70
C CYS A 580 1.85 8.50 21.64
#